data_AF-A0A954Y269-F1
#
_entry.id   AF-A0A954Y269-F1
#
_cell.length_a   1.000
_cell.length_b   1.000
_cell.length_c   1.000
_cell.angle_alpha   90.00
_cell.angle_beta   90.00
_cell.angle_gamma   90.00
#
_symmetry.space_group_name_H-M   'P 1'
#
loop_
_entity.id
_entity.type
_entity.pdbx_description
1 polymer ?
#
loop_
_entity_poly.entity_id
_entity_poly.type
_entity_poly.pdbx_seq_one_letter_code
_entity_poly.pdbx_strand_id
1 'polypeptide(L)'
;MPINVTCPKCLTKFTVGDQHAGKTGACPKCKGPITVPSKEDEIVIHAPEFGEAGAKDAKGRSVLKPIARKETKFQLNAALIIGGVALLAFGIAFVCRGSLEEGQKIYALVAGAILLGPPLAYGGYSFLRDDELGSYEGGELVIRCLACGAVFALAWAAYWFLGRQIFGNDPFDDGQLEIFQVSILCAVAAGIGGFASFVSFDLDPLNGFFHFVLYFGVCVLLRAVMGLSLLPGFGSG
;
A
#
# COMPACT_ATOMS: atom_id res chain seq x y z
N MET A 1 9.02 -61.47 -4.51
CA MET A 1 9.32 -60.56 -3.40
C MET A 1 9.52 -61.37 -2.11
N PRO A 2 10.31 -60.86 -1.16
CA PRO A 2 10.43 -61.46 0.16
C PRO A 2 9.26 -61.03 1.06
N ILE A 3 8.57 -61.97 1.70
CA ILE A 3 7.50 -61.69 2.67
C ILE A 3 8.09 -61.73 4.08
N ASN A 4 7.89 -60.66 4.86
CA ASN A 4 8.33 -60.59 6.25
C ASN A 4 7.26 -61.19 7.17
N VAL A 5 7.58 -62.29 7.83
CA VAL A 5 6.67 -63.02 8.71
C VAL A 5 7.16 -62.92 10.14
N THR A 6 6.23 -62.66 11.06
CA THR A 6 6.49 -62.68 12.51
C THR A 6 5.83 -63.93 13.10
N CYS A 7 6.62 -64.80 13.74
CA CYS A 7 6.06 -65.99 14.38
C CYS A 7 5.26 -65.62 15.64
N PRO A 8 4.00 -66.08 15.82
CA PRO A 8 3.19 -65.77 17.00
C PRO A 8 3.72 -66.41 18.30
N LYS A 9 4.50 -67.50 18.20
CA LYS A 9 4.98 -68.27 19.37
C LYS A 9 6.32 -67.78 19.91
N CYS A 10 7.26 -67.40 19.04
CA CYS A 10 8.60 -66.97 19.44
C CYS A 10 8.96 -65.54 19.01
N LEU A 11 8.01 -64.81 18.40
CA LEU A 11 8.11 -63.41 17.96
C LEU A 11 9.31 -63.10 17.05
N THR A 12 9.97 -64.15 16.54
CA THR A 12 11.11 -63.99 15.64
C THR A 12 10.59 -63.59 14.26
N LYS A 13 11.17 -62.51 13.72
CA LYS A 13 10.90 -62.00 12.37
C LYS A 13 11.85 -62.68 11.41
N PHE A 14 11.33 -63.19 10.30
CA PHE A 14 12.14 -63.77 9.25
C PHE A 14 11.45 -63.61 7.90
N THR A 15 12.24 -63.79 6.85
CA THR A 15 11.81 -63.50 5.49
C THR A 15 11.65 -64.81 4.73
N VAL A 16 10.49 -64.99 4.10
CA VAL A 16 10.18 -66.17 3.27
C VAL A 16 9.94 -65.74 1.83
N GLY A 17 10.21 -66.62 0.87
CA GLY A 17 9.88 -66.35 -0.52
C GLY A 17 8.37 -66.39 -0.77
N ASP A 18 7.91 -65.58 -1.73
CA ASP A 18 6.50 -65.48 -2.16
C ASP A 18 5.80 -66.83 -2.40
N GLN A 19 6.53 -67.88 -2.77
CA GLN A 19 5.98 -69.22 -3.02
C GLN A 19 5.32 -69.87 -1.78
N HIS A 20 5.57 -69.30 -0.60
CA HIS A 20 4.99 -69.73 0.68
C HIS A 20 3.82 -68.85 1.15
N ALA A 21 3.42 -67.84 0.38
CA ALA A 21 2.25 -67.01 0.69
C ALA A 21 0.99 -67.87 0.88
N GLY A 22 0.23 -67.60 1.94
CA GLY A 22 -1.02 -68.31 2.26
C GLY A 22 -0.87 -69.76 2.75
N LYS A 23 0.36 -70.30 2.81
CA LYS A 23 0.62 -71.69 3.24
C LYS A 23 1.00 -71.74 4.72
N THR A 24 0.63 -72.85 5.37
CA THR A 24 1.08 -73.16 6.73
C THR A 24 2.44 -73.83 6.69
N GLY A 25 3.41 -73.31 7.45
CA GLY A 25 4.77 -73.83 7.57
C GLY A 25 5.25 -73.88 9.01
N ALA A 26 6.35 -74.59 9.27
CA ALA A 26 6.97 -74.61 10.60
C ALA A 26 7.95 -73.43 10.75
N CYS A 27 7.90 -72.75 11.89
CA CYS A 27 8.88 -71.71 12.20
C CYS A 27 10.31 -72.30 12.28
N PRO A 28 11.32 -71.70 11.63
CA PRO A 28 12.69 -72.21 11.64
C PRO A 28 13.31 -72.25 13.05
N LYS A 29 12.83 -71.42 13.99
CA LYS A 29 13.39 -71.33 15.35
C LYS A 29 12.66 -72.19 16.39
N CYS A 30 11.32 -72.20 16.38
CA CYS A 30 10.53 -72.90 17.41
C CYS A 30 9.72 -74.09 16.89
N LYS A 31 9.78 -74.35 15.57
CA LYS A 31 9.03 -75.41 14.85
C LYS A 31 7.51 -75.38 15.04
N GLY A 32 6.97 -74.32 15.64
CA GLY A 32 5.53 -74.13 15.78
C GLY A 32 4.88 -73.86 14.42
N PRO A 33 3.61 -74.28 14.23
CA PRO A 33 2.87 -74.00 13.00
C PRO A 33 2.63 -72.49 12.86
N ILE A 34 2.94 -71.95 11.69
CA ILE A 34 2.69 -70.54 11.32
C ILE A 34 1.98 -70.48 9.98
N THR A 35 1.07 -69.55 9.83
CA THR A 35 0.44 -69.24 8.53
C THR A 35 1.12 -68.01 7.97
N VAL A 36 1.71 -68.13 6.78
CA VAL A 36 2.33 -67.00 6.09
C VAL A 36 1.21 -66.13 5.50
N PRO A 37 1.21 -64.81 5.75
CA PRO A 37 0.20 -63.91 5.18
C PRO A 37 0.10 -64.05 3.66
N SER A 38 -1.12 -63.92 3.13
CA SER A 38 -1.34 -63.94 1.68
C SER A 38 -0.93 -62.59 1.08
N LYS A 39 -0.72 -62.54 -0.25
CA LYS A 39 -0.48 -61.26 -0.94
C LYS A 39 -1.71 -60.34 -0.91
N GLU A 40 -2.89 -60.89 -0.67
CA GLU A 40 -4.15 -60.14 -0.54
C GLU A 40 -4.23 -59.38 0.80
N ASP A 41 -3.44 -59.78 1.80
CA ASP A 41 -3.35 -59.13 3.12
C ASP A 41 -2.36 -57.95 3.13
N GLU A 42 -1.83 -57.53 1.97
CA GLU A 42 -0.98 -56.36 1.88
C GLU A 42 -1.79 -55.10 2.21
N ILE A 43 -1.63 -54.61 3.44
CA ILE A 43 -2.23 -53.36 3.90
C ILE A 43 -1.49 -52.23 3.17
N VAL A 44 -2.06 -51.79 2.05
CA VAL A 44 -1.66 -50.54 1.40
C VAL A 44 -2.03 -49.40 2.34
N ILE A 45 -1.04 -48.93 3.11
CA ILE A 45 -1.21 -47.74 3.95
C ILE A 45 -1.29 -46.55 3.01
N HIS A 46 -2.52 -46.12 2.70
CA HIS A 46 -2.77 -44.83 2.09
C HIS A 46 -2.37 -43.75 3.09
N ALA A 47 -1.13 -43.25 2.98
CA ALA A 47 -0.76 -42.03 3.66
C ALA A 47 -1.78 -40.95 3.24
N PRO A 48 -2.43 -40.25 4.19
CA PRO A 48 -3.41 -39.27 3.81
C PRO A 48 -2.73 -38.16 3.00
N GLU A 49 -3.38 -37.70 1.93
CA GLU A 49 -2.84 -36.73 0.95
C GLU A 49 -2.49 -35.34 1.53
N PHE A 50 -2.52 -35.16 2.86
CA PHE A 50 -2.14 -33.92 3.55
C PHE A 50 -0.63 -33.64 3.51
N GLY A 51 0.11 -34.24 2.57
CA GLY A 51 1.56 -34.39 2.59
C GLY A 51 2.40 -33.11 2.64
N GLU A 52 1.88 -31.95 2.23
CA GLU A 52 2.63 -30.68 2.34
C GLU A 52 1.77 -29.43 2.54
N ALA A 53 0.50 -29.43 2.11
CA ALA A 53 -0.31 -28.20 2.01
C ALA A 53 -1.36 -28.02 3.14
N GLY A 54 -1.43 -28.94 4.10
CA GLY A 54 -2.36 -28.85 5.23
C GLY A 54 -3.84 -29.05 4.85
N ALA A 55 -4.73 -28.65 5.76
CA ALA A 55 -6.18 -28.76 5.58
C ALA A 55 -6.67 -27.99 4.35
N LYS A 56 -7.59 -28.59 3.58
CA LYS A 56 -8.21 -27.98 2.40
C LYS A 56 -9.60 -27.43 2.77
N ASP A 57 -10.00 -26.31 2.16
CA ASP A 57 -11.37 -25.78 2.27
C ASP A 57 -12.37 -26.66 1.50
N ALA A 58 -13.67 -26.38 1.65
CA ALA A 58 -14.74 -27.07 0.90
C ALA A 58 -14.63 -26.94 -0.65
N LYS A 59 -13.69 -26.12 -1.13
CA LYS A 59 -13.39 -25.89 -2.56
C LYS A 59 -12.04 -26.48 -2.97
N GLY A 60 -11.42 -27.30 -2.12
CA GLY A 60 -10.16 -28.00 -2.39
C GLY A 60 -8.90 -27.15 -2.30
N ARG A 61 -8.99 -25.90 -1.82
CA ARG A 61 -7.83 -25.00 -1.67
C ARG A 61 -7.17 -25.23 -0.32
N SER A 62 -5.85 -25.39 -0.34
CA SER A 62 -5.03 -25.48 0.87
C SER A 62 -5.16 -24.21 1.72
N VAL A 63 -5.75 -24.33 2.91
CA VAL A 63 -6.01 -23.20 3.83
C VAL A 63 -4.72 -22.71 4.46
N LEU A 64 -3.69 -23.58 4.57
CA LEU A 64 -2.41 -23.23 5.19
C LEU A 64 -1.37 -22.68 4.22
N LYS A 65 -1.69 -22.57 2.91
CA LYS A 65 -0.76 -21.97 1.95
C LYS A 65 -0.80 -20.45 2.10
N PRO A 66 0.33 -19.79 2.40
CA PRO A 66 0.37 -18.34 2.47
C PRO A 66 -0.16 -17.72 1.18
N ILE A 67 -1.02 -16.70 1.31
CA ILE A 67 -1.54 -15.96 0.16
C ILE A 67 -0.34 -15.27 -0.49
N ALA A 68 -0.07 -15.59 -1.75
CA ALA A 68 1.05 -15.03 -2.48
C ALA A 68 0.88 -13.51 -2.59
N ARG A 69 1.90 -12.77 -2.13
CA ARG A 69 1.94 -11.31 -2.18
C ARG A 69 1.81 -10.85 -3.63
N LYS A 70 0.81 -10.03 -3.91
CA LYS A 70 0.68 -9.33 -5.19
C LYS A 70 1.34 -7.98 -5.03
N GLU A 71 2.61 -7.88 -5.42
CA GLU A 71 3.32 -6.61 -5.46
C GLU A 71 2.51 -5.61 -6.31
N THR A 72 2.08 -4.52 -5.71
CA THR A 72 1.53 -3.36 -6.41
C THR A 72 2.65 -2.71 -7.20
N LYS A 73 2.96 -3.28 -8.37
CA LYS A 73 3.94 -2.72 -9.30
C LYS A 73 3.55 -1.28 -9.58
N PHE A 74 4.50 -0.36 -9.41
CA PHE A 74 4.40 1.04 -9.79
C PHE A 74 3.64 1.15 -11.12
N GLN A 75 2.42 1.70 -11.06
CA GLN A 75 1.59 1.84 -12.24
C GLN A 75 2.13 3.02 -13.05
N LEU A 76 3.09 2.73 -13.93
CA LEU A 76 3.75 3.71 -14.79
C LEU A 76 2.73 4.64 -15.48
N ASN A 77 1.58 4.11 -15.90
CA ASN A 77 0.50 4.88 -16.50
C ASN A 77 -0.07 5.95 -15.55
N ALA A 78 -0.31 5.61 -14.28
CA ALA A 78 -0.82 6.56 -13.30
C ALA A 78 0.21 7.66 -13.02
N ALA A 79 1.49 7.30 -12.90
CA ALA A 79 2.57 8.27 -12.74
C ALA A 79 2.70 9.20 -13.96
N LEU A 80 2.60 8.67 -15.18
CA LEU A 80 2.62 9.47 -16.41
C LEU A 80 1.42 10.41 -16.51
N ILE A 81 0.22 9.96 -16.11
CA ILE A 81 -0.98 10.82 -16.10
C ILE A 81 -0.82 11.95 -15.09
N ILE A 82 -0.40 11.67 -13.86
CA ILE A 82 -0.26 12.67 -12.80
C ILE A 82 0.85 13.67 -13.16
N GLY A 83 2.01 13.16 -13.60
CA GLY A 83 3.11 13.99 -14.08
C GLY A 83 2.69 14.85 -15.28
N GLY A 84 1.94 14.29 -16.23
CA GLY A 84 1.39 15.00 -17.37
C GLY A 84 0.40 16.10 -16.99
N VAL A 85 -0.52 15.82 -16.07
CA VAL A 85 -1.49 16.82 -15.57
C VAL A 85 -0.79 17.94 -14.81
N ALA A 86 0.19 17.62 -13.96
CA ALA A 86 0.96 18.62 -13.25
C ALA A 86 1.74 19.51 -14.23
N LEU A 87 2.46 18.91 -15.19
CA LEU A 87 3.21 19.65 -16.21
C LEU A 87 2.28 20.50 -17.10
N LEU A 88 1.11 20.00 -17.45
CA LEU A 88 0.11 20.75 -18.19
C LEU A 88 -0.37 21.96 -17.38
N ALA A 89 -0.66 21.79 -16.09
CA ALA A 89 -1.04 22.88 -15.21
C ALA A 89 0.06 23.95 -15.12
N PHE A 90 1.34 23.55 -14.99
CA PHE A 90 2.47 24.48 -15.03
C PHE A 90 2.61 25.18 -16.39
N GLY A 91 2.43 24.46 -17.50
CA GLY A 91 2.47 25.03 -18.85
C GLY A 91 1.37 26.07 -19.06
N ILE A 92 0.14 25.76 -18.63
CA ILE A 92 -0.99 26.71 -18.66
C ILE A 92 -0.68 27.93 -17.81
N ALA A 93 -0.21 27.75 -16.57
CA ALA A 93 0.16 28.85 -15.68
C ALA A 93 1.24 29.75 -16.31
N PHE A 94 2.25 29.16 -16.95
CA PHE A 94 3.32 29.90 -17.60
C PHE A 94 2.80 30.75 -18.77
N VAL A 95 1.96 30.17 -19.65
CA VAL A 95 1.39 30.88 -20.80
C VAL A 95 0.45 31.99 -20.34
N CYS A 96 -0.38 31.74 -19.32
CA CYS A 96 -1.35 32.70 -18.81
C CYS A 96 -0.73 33.81 -17.95
N ARG A 97 0.53 33.68 -17.50
CA ARG A 97 1.22 34.63 -16.61
C ARG A 97 1.12 36.09 -17.06
N GLY A 98 1.32 36.34 -18.35
CA GLY A 98 1.35 37.68 -18.94
C GLY A 98 -0.02 38.18 -19.44
N SER A 99 -1.00 37.30 -19.55
CA SER A 99 -2.32 37.62 -20.12
C SER A 99 -3.40 37.88 -19.07
N LEU A 100 -3.20 37.41 -17.83
CA LEU A 100 -4.17 37.57 -16.75
C LEU A 100 -3.88 38.81 -15.92
N GLU A 101 -4.92 39.58 -15.61
CA GLU A 101 -4.87 40.64 -14.59
C GLU A 101 -4.69 40.03 -13.20
N GLU A 102 -4.23 40.82 -12.23
CA GLU A 102 -3.89 40.34 -10.88
C GLU A 102 -5.08 39.65 -10.17
N GLY A 103 -6.29 40.21 -10.27
CA GLY A 103 -7.50 39.57 -9.75
C GLY A 103 -7.80 38.22 -10.42
N GLN A 104 -7.55 38.09 -11.74
CA GLN A 104 -7.76 36.84 -12.47
C GLN A 104 -6.72 35.77 -12.11
N LYS A 105 -5.47 36.18 -11.82
CA LYS A 105 -4.41 35.27 -11.36
C LYS A 105 -4.80 34.59 -10.05
N ILE A 106 -5.44 35.30 -9.13
CA ILE A 106 -5.90 34.72 -7.85
C ILE A 106 -6.93 33.61 -8.11
N TYR A 107 -7.93 33.85 -8.97
CA TYR A 107 -8.92 32.82 -9.30
C TYR A 107 -8.29 31.60 -9.99
N ALA A 108 -7.32 31.82 -10.89
CA ALA A 108 -6.59 30.74 -11.53
C ALA A 108 -5.79 29.90 -10.52
N LEU A 109 -5.16 30.54 -9.53
CA LEU A 109 -4.45 29.84 -8.45
C LEU A 109 -5.39 29.05 -7.53
N VAL A 110 -6.56 29.61 -7.19
CA VAL A 110 -7.58 28.90 -6.40
C VAL A 110 -8.08 27.68 -7.16
N ALA A 111 -8.38 27.82 -8.45
CA ALA A 111 -8.78 26.69 -9.29
C ALA A 111 -7.66 25.64 -9.36
N GLY A 112 -6.40 26.06 -9.55
CA GLY A 112 -5.24 25.16 -9.57
C GLY A 112 -5.08 24.40 -8.25
N ALA A 113 -5.17 25.08 -7.11
CA ALA A 113 -5.09 24.48 -5.78
C ALA A 113 -6.16 23.39 -5.58
N ILE A 114 -7.41 23.67 -5.96
CA ILE A 114 -8.52 22.71 -5.83
C ILE A 114 -8.35 21.53 -6.79
N LEU A 115 -8.06 21.80 -8.06
CA LEU A 115 -8.01 20.76 -9.11
C LEU A 115 -6.81 19.83 -8.97
N LEU A 116 -5.67 20.34 -8.47
CA LEU A 116 -4.46 19.54 -8.28
C LEU A 116 -4.45 18.74 -6.98
N GLY A 117 -5.31 19.08 -6.00
CA GLY A 117 -5.41 18.37 -4.73
C GLY A 117 -5.57 16.85 -4.90
N PRO A 118 -6.65 16.37 -5.54
CA PRO A 118 -6.89 14.93 -5.71
C PRO A 118 -5.80 14.15 -6.48
N PRO A 119 -5.29 14.59 -7.64
CA PRO A 119 -4.23 13.85 -8.34
C PRO A 119 -2.90 13.85 -7.58
N LEU A 120 -2.55 14.92 -6.87
CA LEU A 120 -1.37 14.95 -6.00
C LEU A 120 -1.57 14.08 -4.76
N ALA A 121 -2.78 14.02 -4.20
CA ALA A 121 -3.12 13.12 -3.11
C ALA A 121 -2.91 11.66 -3.53
N TYR A 122 -3.41 11.27 -4.71
CA TYR A 122 -3.17 9.94 -5.28
C TYR A 122 -1.67 9.68 -5.50
N GLY A 123 -0.97 10.61 -6.14
CA GLY A 123 0.45 10.46 -6.46
C GLY A 123 1.31 10.28 -5.22
N GLY A 124 1.11 11.15 -4.21
CA GLY A 124 1.82 11.05 -2.94
C GLY A 124 1.49 9.76 -2.18
N TYR A 125 0.21 9.35 -2.14
CA TYR A 125 -0.19 8.08 -1.52
C TYR A 125 0.49 6.89 -2.19
N SER A 126 0.53 6.86 -3.53
CA SER A 126 1.15 5.76 -4.27
C SER A 126 2.65 5.59 -4.04
N PHE A 127 3.32 6.64 -3.54
CA PHE A 127 4.76 6.65 -3.28
C PHE A 127 5.11 6.51 -1.79
N LEU A 128 4.32 7.13 -0.90
CA LEU A 128 4.59 7.22 0.53
C LEU A 128 3.90 6.13 1.36
N ARG A 129 2.99 5.37 0.76
CA ARG A 129 2.30 4.26 1.45
C ARG A 129 3.28 3.15 1.80
N ASP A 130 3.08 2.58 2.98
CA ASP A 130 3.75 1.35 3.39
C ASP A 130 3.25 0.15 2.59
N ASP A 131 4.16 -0.56 1.93
CA ASP A 131 3.86 -1.76 1.14
C ASP A 131 3.59 -3.00 2.01
N GLU A 132 3.80 -2.92 3.34
CA GLU A 132 3.38 -3.95 4.30
C GLU A 132 1.88 -3.84 4.65
N LEU A 133 1.29 -2.65 4.51
CA LEU A 133 -0.15 -2.42 4.70
C LEU A 133 -0.92 -2.69 3.41
N GLY A 134 -2.22 -3.01 3.56
CA GLY A 134 -3.13 -3.15 2.43
C GLY A 134 -3.21 -1.87 1.59
N SER A 135 -3.40 -2.02 0.27
CA SER A 135 -3.68 -0.88 -0.62
C SER A 135 -5.15 -0.53 -0.60
N TYR A 136 -5.44 0.77 -0.53
CA TYR A 136 -6.74 1.30 -0.94
C TYR A 136 -6.84 1.20 -2.46
N GLU A 137 -7.95 0.67 -2.96
CA GLU A 137 -8.17 0.47 -4.39
C GLU A 137 -9.60 0.87 -4.80
N GLY A 138 -9.79 1.10 -6.11
CA GLY A 138 -11.10 1.39 -6.67
C GLY A 138 -11.76 2.66 -6.11
N GLY A 139 -13.06 2.59 -5.83
CA GLY A 139 -13.86 3.74 -5.39
C GLY A 139 -13.44 4.30 -4.04
N GLU A 140 -12.96 3.46 -3.13
CA GLU A 140 -12.50 3.91 -1.80
C GLU A 140 -11.28 4.83 -1.92
N LEU A 141 -10.29 4.44 -2.75
CA LEU A 141 -9.13 5.28 -3.02
C LEU A 141 -9.53 6.62 -3.61
N VAL A 142 -10.46 6.64 -4.57
CA VAL A 142 -10.93 7.89 -5.19
C VAL A 142 -11.58 8.82 -4.17
N ILE A 143 -12.47 8.31 -3.31
CA ILE A 143 -13.13 9.12 -2.28
C ILE A 143 -12.10 9.69 -1.30
N ARG A 144 -11.13 8.88 -0.85
CA ARG A 144 -10.05 9.32 0.04
C ARG A 144 -9.18 10.39 -0.60
N CYS A 145 -8.80 10.23 -1.89
CA CYS A 145 -8.06 11.24 -2.64
C CYS A 145 -8.84 12.55 -2.80
N LEU A 146 -10.13 12.48 -3.10
CA LEU A 146 -10.99 13.67 -3.20
C LEU A 146 -11.12 14.39 -1.85
N ALA A 147 -11.38 13.64 -0.77
CA ALA A 147 -11.51 14.20 0.57
C ALA A 147 -10.19 14.82 1.04
N CYS A 148 -9.08 14.08 0.97
CA CYS A 148 -7.77 14.54 1.38
C CYS A 148 -7.30 15.74 0.54
N GLY A 149 -7.48 15.68 -0.79
CA GLY A 149 -7.19 16.80 -1.69
C GLY A 149 -8.00 18.05 -1.38
N ALA A 150 -9.28 17.91 -1.00
CA ALA A 150 -10.10 19.03 -0.55
C ALA A 150 -9.57 19.63 0.76
N VAL A 151 -9.14 18.81 1.73
CA VAL A 151 -8.52 19.30 2.97
C VAL A 151 -7.20 20.01 2.68
N PHE A 152 -6.40 19.54 1.73
CA PHE A 152 -5.19 20.23 1.30
C PHE A 152 -5.48 21.63 0.74
N ALA A 153 -6.49 21.75 -0.12
CA ALA A 153 -6.95 23.04 -0.63
C ALA A 153 -7.46 23.95 0.48
N LEU A 154 -8.20 23.41 1.45
CA LEU A 154 -8.66 24.16 2.63
C LEU A 154 -7.51 24.57 3.55
N ALA A 155 -6.49 23.74 3.74
CA ALA A 155 -5.30 24.07 4.52
C ALA A 155 -4.50 25.21 3.86
N TRP A 156 -4.41 25.20 2.52
CA TRP A 156 -3.84 26.31 1.76
C TRP A 156 -4.68 27.59 1.89
N ALA A 157 -6.01 27.50 1.81
CA ALA A 157 -6.89 28.64 2.05
C ALA A 157 -6.80 29.16 3.49
N ALA A 158 -6.68 28.26 4.47
CA ALA A 158 -6.52 28.58 5.87
C ALA A 158 -5.21 29.34 6.12
N TYR A 159 -4.13 28.99 5.44
CA TYR A 159 -2.88 29.76 5.48
C TYR A 159 -3.09 31.22 5.10
N TRP A 160 -3.81 31.49 4.00
CA TRP A 160 -4.14 32.85 3.57
C TRP A 160 -5.03 33.58 4.55
N PHE A 161 -6.09 32.90 5.00
CA PHE A 161 -7.07 33.44 5.93
C PHE A 161 -6.43 33.82 7.27
N LEU A 162 -5.64 32.91 7.86
CA LEU A 162 -4.94 33.14 9.12
C LEU A 162 -3.88 34.24 8.99
N GLY A 163 -3.15 34.27 7.87
CA GLY A 163 -2.17 35.32 7.62
C GLY A 163 -2.80 36.72 7.68
N ARG A 164 -3.88 36.93 6.93
CA ARG A 164 -4.63 38.20 6.92
C ARG A 164 -5.30 38.51 8.26
N GLN A 165 -5.86 37.49 8.90
CA GLN A 165 -6.60 37.69 10.15
C GLN A 165 -5.68 38.02 11.35
N ILE A 166 -4.49 37.43 11.41
CA ILE A 166 -3.56 37.58 12.54
C ILE A 166 -2.64 38.78 12.34
N PHE A 167 -2.12 38.97 11.12
CA PHE A 167 -1.08 39.98 10.84
C PHE A 167 -1.61 41.21 10.07
N GLY A 168 -2.88 41.20 9.67
CA GLY A 168 -3.50 42.26 8.87
C GLY A 168 -3.38 42.01 7.36
N ASN A 169 -4.25 42.67 6.58
CA ASN A 169 -4.24 42.52 5.11
C ASN A 169 -2.99 43.15 4.51
N ASP A 170 -2.71 44.43 4.80
CA ASP A 170 -1.60 45.16 4.17
C ASP A 170 -0.24 44.48 4.42
N PRO A 171 0.14 44.10 5.67
CA PRO A 171 1.44 43.45 5.90
C PRO A 171 1.57 42.07 5.23
N PHE A 172 0.46 41.35 5.11
CA PHE A 172 0.43 40.02 4.48
C PHE A 172 0.47 40.11 2.94
N ASP A 173 -0.33 41.00 2.37
CA ASP A 173 -0.42 41.17 0.92
C ASP A 173 0.86 41.84 0.36
N ASP A 174 1.48 42.76 1.11
CA ASP A 174 2.75 43.43 0.74
C ASP A 174 4.00 42.58 1.02
N GLY A 175 3.86 41.41 1.64
CA GLY A 175 4.99 40.50 1.91
C GLY A 175 5.94 40.96 3.01
N GLN A 176 5.44 41.73 3.99
CA GLN A 176 6.22 42.35 5.07
C GLN A 176 6.38 41.47 6.32
N LEU A 177 5.91 40.21 6.30
CA LEU A 177 6.01 39.34 7.47
C LEU A 177 7.43 38.80 7.64
N GLU A 178 7.83 38.64 8.90
CA GLU A 178 9.10 38.02 9.24
C GLU A 178 9.06 36.52 8.97
N ILE A 179 10.23 35.93 8.69
CA ILE A 179 10.36 34.50 8.36
C ILE A 179 9.76 33.60 9.45
N PHE A 180 9.85 33.99 10.73
CA PHE A 180 9.31 33.19 11.82
C PHE A 180 7.76 33.19 11.80
N GLN A 181 7.13 34.32 11.46
CA GLN A 181 5.66 34.45 11.37
C GLN A 181 5.12 33.56 10.24
N VAL A 182 5.77 33.62 9.09
CA VAL A 182 5.44 32.78 7.92
C VAL A 182 5.66 31.30 8.26
N SER A 183 6.74 30.98 8.97
CA SER A 183 7.05 29.61 9.39
C SER A 183 5.98 29.04 10.32
N ILE A 184 5.41 29.84 11.22
CA ILE A 184 4.29 29.43 12.09
C ILE A 184 3.04 29.12 11.24
N LEU A 185 2.69 29.97 10.28
CA LEU A 185 1.55 29.74 9.38
C LEU A 185 1.74 28.45 8.56
N CYS A 186 2.94 28.24 8.00
CA CYS A 186 3.29 27.02 7.28
C CYS A 186 3.19 25.78 8.20
N ALA A 187 3.64 25.89 9.46
CA ALA A 187 3.55 24.79 10.43
C ALA A 187 2.09 24.43 10.76
N VAL A 188 1.21 25.42 10.90
CA VAL A 188 -0.23 25.18 11.10
C VAL A 188 -0.84 24.49 9.88
N ALA A 189 -0.57 24.99 8.68
CA ALA A 189 -1.05 24.37 7.45
C ALA A 189 -0.53 22.92 7.29
N ALA A 190 0.76 22.71 7.60
CA ALA A 190 1.37 21.38 7.58
C ALA A 190 0.80 20.44 8.64
N GLY A 191 0.45 20.95 9.82
CA GLY A 191 -0.24 20.17 10.85
C GLY A 191 -1.62 19.69 10.38
N ILE A 192 -2.42 20.60 9.79
CA ILE A 192 -3.75 20.26 9.25
C ILE A 192 -3.63 19.24 8.12
N GLY A 193 -2.79 19.54 7.12
CA GLY A 193 -2.62 18.68 5.96
C GLY A 193 -2.00 17.32 6.31
N GLY A 194 -0.95 17.32 7.13
CA GLY A 194 -0.29 16.09 7.55
C GLY A 194 -1.21 15.17 8.36
N PHE A 195 -2.01 15.75 9.28
CA PHE A 195 -3.02 14.99 10.01
C PHE A 195 -4.12 14.45 9.10
N ALA A 196 -4.56 15.23 8.11
CA ALA A 196 -5.54 14.78 7.12
C ALA A 196 -5.02 13.58 6.32
N SER A 197 -3.75 13.60 5.89
CA SER A 197 -3.10 12.48 5.21
C SER A 197 -3.00 11.25 6.11
N PHE A 198 -2.56 11.43 7.36
CA PHE A 198 -2.47 10.38 8.38
C PHE A 198 -3.82 9.66 8.53
N VAL A 199 -4.91 10.40 8.72
CA VAL A 199 -6.25 9.81 8.90
C VAL A 199 -6.83 9.25 7.59
N SER A 200 -6.55 9.88 6.45
CA SER A 200 -7.16 9.49 5.17
C SER A 200 -6.51 8.25 4.55
N PHE A 201 -5.25 7.99 4.84
CA PHE A 201 -4.46 6.97 4.14
C PHE A 201 -3.68 6.02 5.07
N ASP A 202 -3.82 6.19 6.39
CA ASP A 202 -3.08 5.44 7.42
C ASP A 202 -1.55 5.51 7.21
N LEU A 203 -1.09 6.63 6.67
CA LEU A 203 0.34 6.93 6.60
C LEU A 203 0.87 7.15 8.00
N ASP A 204 2.12 6.79 8.28
CA ASP A 204 2.77 7.26 9.49
C ASP A 204 2.85 8.81 9.52
N PRO A 205 2.97 9.44 10.69
CA PRO A 205 2.93 10.90 10.80
C PRO A 205 3.96 11.63 9.93
N LEU A 206 5.14 11.04 9.71
CA LEU A 206 6.20 11.67 8.92
C LEU A 206 5.87 11.60 7.42
N ASN A 207 5.41 10.45 6.93
CA ASN A 207 4.93 10.31 5.56
C ASN A 207 3.67 11.16 5.31
N GLY A 208 2.76 11.27 6.28
CA GLY A 208 1.62 12.18 6.22
C GLY A 208 2.05 13.64 6.04
N PHE A 209 3.07 14.08 6.78
CA PHE A 209 3.67 15.41 6.61
C PHE A 209 4.26 15.60 5.20
N PHE A 210 5.10 14.68 4.73
CA PHE A 210 5.69 14.77 3.38
C PHE A 210 4.63 14.75 2.27
N HIS A 211 3.53 14.04 2.49
CA HIS A 211 2.42 14.00 1.55
C HIS A 211 1.78 15.37 1.35
N PHE A 212 1.56 16.12 2.44
CA PHE A 212 1.07 17.49 2.34
C PHE A 212 2.14 18.44 1.77
N VAL A 213 3.41 18.28 2.16
CA VAL A 213 4.51 19.11 1.64
C VAL A 213 4.62 19.03 0.12
N LEU A 214 4.37 17.86 -0.48
CA LEU A 214 4.30 17.72 -1.93
C LEU A 214 3.24 18.66 -2.53
N TYR A 215 2.02 18.63 -2.01
CA TYR A 215 0.94 19.51 -2.45
C TYR A 215 1.25 20.99 -2.23
N PHE A 216 1.73 21.34 -1.03
CA PHE A 216 2.05 22.71 -0.66
C PHE A 216 3.18 23.27 -1.54
N GLY A 217 4.21 22.46 -1.81
CA GLY A 217 5.31 22.77 -2.71
C GLY A 217 4.82 23.03 -4.14
N VAL A 218 3.89 22.24 -4.66
CA VAL A 218 3.29 22.49 -5.98
C VAL A 218 2.54 23.82 -6.02
N CYS A 219 1.79 24.17 -4.96
CA CYS A 219 1.12 25.47 -4.87
C CYS A 219 2.12 26.64 -4.88
N VAL A 220 3.22 26.54 -4.13
CA VAL A 220 4.31 27.52 -4.13
C VAL A 220 4.96 27.64 -5.50
N LEU A 221 5.23 26.52 -6.17
CA LEU A 221 5.80 26.51 -7.52
C LEU A 221 4.86 27.14 -8.54
N LEU A 222 3.55 26.90 -8.45
CA LEU A 222 2.56 27.53 -9.33
C LEU A 222 2.57 29.04 -9.19
N ARG A 223 2.72 29.56 -7.97
CA ARG A 223 2.86 31.00 -7.73
C ARG A 223 4.13 31.56 -8.37
N ALA A 224 5.26 30.88 -8.21
CA ALA A 224 6.52 31.26 -8.87
C ALA A 224 6.37 31.31 -10.39
N VAL A 225 5.74 30.29 -10.98
CA VAL A 225 5.48 30.24 -12.44
C VAL A 225 4.58 31.37 -12.88
N MET A 226 3.59 31.75 -12.06
CA MET A 226 2.71 32.91 -12.28
C MET A 226 3.39 34.27 -12.01
N GLY A 227 4.66 34.29 -11.62
CA GLY A 227 5.43 35.50 -11.34
C GLY A 227 5.02 36.22 -10.05
N LEU A 228 4.47 35.49 -9.08
CA LEU A 228 4.09 36.01 -7.77
C LEU A 228 5.13 35.59 -6.73
N SER A 229 5.08 36.22 -5.55
CA SER A 229 5.89 35.80 -4.39
C SER A 229 5.69 34.32 -4.08
N LEU A 230 6.77 33.62 -3.72
CA LEU A 230 6.75 32.19 -3.41
C LEU A 230 5.70 31.87 -2.35
N LEU A 231 5.76 32.61 -1.25
CA LEU A 231 4.82 32.53 -0.14
C LEU A 231 4.15 33.90 0.03
N PRO A 232 2.81 33.95 0.05
CA PRO A 232 2.10 35.15 0.51
C PRO A 232 2.60 35.58 1.90
N GLY A 233 2.76 36.88 2.14
CA GLY A 233 3.35 37.37 3.38
C GLY A 233 4.88 37.32 3.46
N PHE A 234 5.59 36.67 2.53
CA PHE A 234 7.05 36.59 2.59
C PHE A 234 7.75 37.17 1.35
N GLY A 235 8.46 38.28 1.56
CA GLY A 235 9.31 38.91 0.55
C GLY A 235 8.48 39.62 -0.50
N SER A 236 8.66 40.94 -0.61
CA SER A 236 8.14 41.70 -1.74
C SER A 236 8.77 41.15 -3.03
N GLY A 237 7.93 40.62 -3.93
CA GLY A 237 8.32 40.33 -5.32
C GLY A 237 8.45 41.61 -6.12
#